data_AF-A0A397FQI8-F1
#
_entry.id   AF-A0A397FQI8-F1
#
_cell.length_a   1.000
_cell.length_b   1.000
_cell.length_c   1.000
_cell.angle_alpha   90.00
_cell.angle_beta   90.00
_cell.angle_gamma   90.00
#
_symmetry.space_group_name_H-M   'P 1'
#
loop_
_entity.id
_entity.type
_entity.pdbx_description
1 polymer ?
#
loop_
_entity_poly.entity_id
_entity_poly.type
_entity_poly.pdbx_seq_one_letter_code
_entity_poly.pdbx_strand_id
1 'polypeptide(L)'
;MGKEENQQGEELKKKKLAFEEIRDKFNSWRFNMYLCLGLYVVFFILIRGIDSLLKEKMSSWLSAKEYWVVAIAATVLGICFIADSIVTSYLKTPLQRLALKIDDSPMKDKQKSEMMRLTQETNELFKETLKKFGILVIPLIIYNVIDSPTTYKIVDINNNESKKWKIEKIEGQKRSEWLLFYICYLIPVLFATWRVVQFIQKLNKIEKKILNEQKKHLSN
;
A
#
# COMPACT_ATOMS: atom_id res chain seq x y z
N MET A 1 -54.75 12.06 1.13
CA MET A 1 -53.64 11.84 2.08
C MET A 1 -52.86 10.56 1.82
N GLY A 2 -53.48 9.38 1.60
CA GLY A 2 -52.73 8.12 1.40
C GLY A 2 -51.88 7.91 0.13
N LYS A 3 -51.86 8.83 -0.85
CA LYS A 3 -50.96 8.73 -2.03
C LYS A 3 -49.58 9.34 -1.79
N GLU A 4 -49.49 10.39 -0.98
CA GLU A 4 -48.23 11.09 -0.69
C GLU A 4 -47.38 10.33 0.33
N GLU A 5 -47.99 9.74 1.37
CA GLU A 5 -47.30 8.88 2.35
C GLU A 5 -46.71 7.62 1.70
N ASN A 6 -47.40 7.04 0.71
CA ASN A 6 -46.92 5.87 -0.01
C ASN A 6 -45.73 6.20 -0.93
N GLN A 7 -45.74 7.38 -1.55
CA GLN A 7 -44.62 7.88 -2.37
C GLN A 7 -43.38 8.21 -1.52
N GLN A 8 -43.57 8.82 -0.34
CA GLN A 8 -42.47 9.14 0.58
C GLN A 8 -41.79 7.87 1.15
N GLY A 9 -42.58 6.86 1.49
CA GLY A 9 -42.07 5.56 1.94
C GLY A 9 -41.22 4.84 0.87
N GLU A 10 -41.66 4.87 -0.39
CA GLU A 10 -40.88 4.32 -1.51
C GLU A 10 -39.59 5.10 -1.77
N GLU A 11 -39.62 6.42 -1.67
CA GLU A 11 -38.43 7.28 -1.85
C GLU A 11 -37.37 7.00 -0.76
N LEU A 12 -37.80 6.81 0.49
CA LEU A 12 -36.94 6.42 1.62
C LEU A 12 -36.35 5.02 1.45
N LYS A 13 -37.10 4.06 0.90
CA LYS A 13 -36.57 2.72 0.56
C LYS A 13 -35.52 2.79 -0.54
N LYS A 14 -35.77 3.56 -1.61
CA LYS A 14 -34.79 3.77 -2.70
C LYS A 14 -33.50 4.44 -2.19
N LYS A 15 -33.63 5.45 -1.32
CA LYS A 15 -32.48 6.07 -0.63
C LYS A 15 -31.65 5.02 0.12
N LYS A 16 -32.29 4.18 0.93
CA LYS A 16 -31.58 3.15 1.71
C LYS A 16 -30.83 2.15 0.82
N LEU A 17 -31.45 1.63 -0.23
CA LEU A 17 -30.82 0.72 -1.18
C LEU A 17 -29.60 1.34 -1.87
N ALA A 18 -29.71 2.59 -2.32
CA ALA A 18 -28.58 3.30 -2.92
C ALA A 18 -27.40 3.45 -1.92
N PHE A 19 -27.70 3.68 -0.64
CA PHE A 19 -26.67 3.76 0.40
C PHE A 19 -26.00 2.42 0.71
N GLU A 20 -26.75 1.33 0.73
CA GLU A 20 -26.22 -0.02 0.89
C GLU A 20 -25.27 -0.36 -0.28
N GLU A 21 -25.66 -0.05 -1.52
CA GLU A 21 -24.79 -0.24 -2.69
C GLU A 21 -23.49 0.57 -2.60
N ILE A 22 -23.54 1.84 -2.16
CA ILE A 22 -22.34 2.67 -1.97
C ILE A 22 -21.44 2.07 -0.90
N ARG A 23 -22.01 1.57 0.20
CA ARG A 23 -21.25 0.91 1.26
C ARG A 23 -20.55 -0.34 0.76
N ASP A 24 -21.24 -1.15 -0.04
CA ASP A 24 -20.68 -2.37 -0.62
C ASP A 24 -19.55 -2.09 -1.59
N LYS A 25 -19.73 -1.11 -2.49
CA LYS A 25 -18.65 -0.68 -3.40
C LYS A 25 -17.46 -0.09 -2.65
N PHE A 26 -17.72 0.69 -1.60
CA PHE A 26 -16.67 1.22 -0.74
C PHE A 26 -15.91 0.11 -0.02
N ASN A 27 -16.61 -0.89 0.53
CA ASN A 27 -15.99 -2.03 1.20
C ASN A 27 -15.13 -2.85 0.24
N SER A 28 -15.60 -3.05 -1.00
CA SER A 28 -14.83 -3.73 -2.06
C SER A 28 -13.57 -2.94 -2.43
N TRP A 29 -13.67 -1.63 -2.64
CA TRP A 29 -12.50 -0.78 -2.90
C TRP A 29 -11.51 -0.80 -1.73
N ARG A 30 -12.01 -0.65 -0.50
CA ARG A 30 -11.21 -0.71 0.74
C ARG A 30 -10.49 -2.05 0.88
N PHE A 31 -11.19 -3.16 0.62
CA PHE A 31 -10.61 -4.49 0.67
C PHE A 31 -9.47 -4.62 -0.34
N ASN A 32 -9.67 -4.20 -1.59
CA ASN A 32 -8.61 -4.22 -2.61
C ASN A 32 -7.41 -3.36 -2.23
N MET A 33 -7.65 -2.20 -1.60
CA MET A 33 -6.60 -1.33 -1.08
C MET A 33 -5.73 -2.06 -0.04
N TYR A 34 -6.34 -2.66 0.97
CA TYR A 34 -5.59 -3.40 2.00
C TYR A 34 -5.01 -4.72 1.49
N LEU A 35 -5.64 -5.37 0.51
CA LEU A 35 -5.07 -6.54 -0.17
C LEU A 35 -3.76 -6.16 -0.89
N CYS A 36 -3.75 -5.03 -1.61
CA CYS A 36 -2.53 -4.53 -2.25
C CYS A 36 -1.44 -4.23 -1.21
N LEU A 37 -1.80 -3.63 -0.07
CA LEU A 37 -0.86 -3.42 1.04
C LEU A 37 -0.32 -4.74 1.59
N GLY A 38 -1.19 -5.73 1.81
CA GLY A 38 -0.82 -7.04 2.36
C GLY A 38 0.10 -7.81 1.41
N LEU A 39 -0.25 -7.88 0.12
CA LEU A 39 0.60 -8.46 -0.92
C LEU A 39 1.96 -7.76 -0.97
N TYR A 40 1.98 -6.44 -0.81
CA TYR A 40 3.23 -5.67 -0.76
C TYR A 40 4.09 -6.05 0.47
N VAL A 41 3.50 -6.16 1.66
CA VAL A 41 4.21 -6.60 2.87
C VAL A 41 4.76 -8.02 2.70
N VAL A 42 3.97 -8.94 2.15
CA VAL A 42 4.41 -10.32 1.86
C VAL A 42 5.59 -10.31 0.87
N PHE A 43 5.47 -9.57 -0.23
CA PHE A 43 6.52 -9.43 -1.23
C PHE A 43 7.80 -8.85 -0.62
N PHE A 44 7.67 -7.85 0.25
CA PHE A 44 8.78 -7.26 0.98
C PHE A 44 9.48 -8.26 1.91
N ILE A 45 8.72 -9.08 2.66
CA ILE A 45 9.27 -10.14 3.51
C ILE A 45 9.99 -11.21 2.66
N LEU A 46 9.39 -11.61 1.53
CA LEU A 46 9.99 -12.57 0.61
C LEU A 46 11.31 -12.07 0.04
N ILE A 47 11.37 -10.82 -0.43
CA ILE A 47 12.62 -10.22 -0.92
C ILE A 47 13.68 -10.20 0.17
N ARG A 48 13.31 -9.86 1.42
CA ARG A 48 14.27 -9.89 2.54
C ARG A 48 14.75 -11.29 2.88
N GLY A 49 13.86 -12.27 2.86
CA GLY A 49 14.24 -13.68 3.04
C GLY A 49 15.20 -14.15 1.97
N ILE A 50 14.95 -13.76 0.71
CA ILE A 50 15.82 -14.05 -0.43
C ILE A 50 17.17 -13.31 -0.29
N ASP A 51 17.20 -12.03 0.11
CA ASP A 51 18.46 -11.28 0.37
C ASP A 51 19.36 -12.01 1.37
N SER A 52 18.79 -12.48 2.48
CA SER A 52 19.53 -13.25 3.50
C SER A 52 20.12 -14.55 2.94
N LEU A 53 19.39 -15.25 2.06
CA LEU A 53 19.84 -16.50 1.45
C LEU A 53 20.86 -16.28 0.31
N LEU A 54 20.71 -15.19 -0.44
CA LEU A 54 21.58 -14.86 -1.57
C LEU A 54 22.93 -14.30 -1.09
N LYS A 55 22.98 -13.55 0.01
CA LYS A 55 24.22 -12.99 0.56
C LYS A 55 25.28 -14.04 0.91
N GLU A 56 24.86 -15.22 1.36
CA GLU A 56 25.79 -16.32 1.67
C GLU A 56 26.38 -17.01 0.43
N LYS A 57 25.66 -17.05 -0.70
CA LYS A 57 26.06 -17.83 -1.88
C LYS A 57 26.52 -17.00 -3.08
N MET A 58 26.05 -15.76 -3.23
CA MET A 58 26.24 -14.97 -4.47
C MET A 58 27.33 -13.90 -4.40
N SER A 59 27.82 -13.52 -3.21
CA SER A 59 28.74 -12.37 -3.07
C SER A 59 30.05 -12.52 -3.86
N SER A 60 30.53 -13.75 -4.08
CA SER A 60 31.74 -14.03 -4.86
C SER A 60 31.50 -14.08 -6.37
N TRP A 61 30.29 -14.40 -6.83
CA TRP A 61 30.01 -14.62 -8.25
C TRP A 61 29.43 -13.37 -8.92
N LEU A 62 28.57 -12.61 -8.23
CA LEU A 62 27.98 -11.37 -8.74
C LEU A 62 29.01 -10.23 -8.84
N SER A 63 29.95 -10.15 -7.90
CA SER A 63 31.00 -9.12 -7.88
C SER A 63 31.98 -9.23 -9.06
N ALA A 64 32.11 -10.42 -9.66
CA ALA A 64 32.97 -10.65 -10.81
C ALA A 64 32.33 -10.27 -12.16
N LYS A 65 31.00 -10.03 -12.20
CA LYS A 65 30.27 -9.78 -13.45
C LYS A 65 29.19 -8.71 -13.31
N GLU A 66 29.63 -7.46 -13.27
CA GLU A 66 28.79 -6.25 -13.18
C GLU A 66 27.61 -6.23 -14.18
N TYR A 67 27.83 -6.68 -15.42
CA TYR A 67 26.78 -6.76 -16.44
C TYR A 67 25.58 -7.65 -16.06
N TRP A 68 25.80 -8.75 -15.33
CA TRP A 68 24.73 -9.62 -14.87
C TRP A 68 23.92 -8.99 -13.74
N VAL A 69 24.59 -8.23 -12.87
CA VAL A 69 23.95 -7.46 -11.81
C VAL A 69 22.98 -6.43 -12.40
N VAL A 70 23.45 -5.69 -13.41
CA VAL A 70 22.64 -4.71 -14.14
C VAL A 70 21.46 -5.39 -14.85
N ALA A 71 21.67 -6.54 -15.50
CA ALA A 71 20.60 -7.28 -16.18
C ALA A 71 19.52 -7.80 -15.22
N ILE A 72 19.92 -8.32 -14.06
CA ILE A 72 18.99 -8.77 -13.02
C ILE A 72 18.23 -7.58 -12.44
N ALA A 73 18.91 -6.48 -12.12
CA ALA A 73 18.27 -5.27 -11.62
C ALA A 73 17.26 -4.70 -12.62
N ALA A 74 17.61 -4.63 -13.91
CA ALA A 74 16.72 -4.18 -14.97
C ALA A 74 15.49 -5.10 -15.13
N THR A 75 15.68 -6.42 -15.05
CA THR A 75 14.58 -7.40 -15.12
C THR A 75 13.63 -7.22 -13.94
N VAL A 76 14.16 -7.09 -12.72
CA VAL A 76 13.36 -6.86 -11.51
C VAL A 76 12.60 -5.53 -11.60
N LEU A 77 13.25 -4.45 -12.07
CA LEU A 77 12.59 -3.16 -12.29
C LEU A 77 11.47 -3.26 -13.33
N GLY A 78 11.68 -4.00 -14.41
CA GLY A 78 10.65 -4.25 -15.43
C GLY A 78 9.43 -4.98 -14.86
N ILE A 79 9.63 -6.01 -14.04
CA ILE A 79 8.54 -6.72 -13.35
C ILE A 79 7.81 -5.78 -12.38
N CYS A 80 8.53 -4.96 -11.62
CA CYS A 80 7.94 -3.98 -10.71
C CYS A 80 7.09 -2.94 -11.45
N PHE A 81 7.51 -2.53 -12.65
CA PHE A 81 6.74 -1.61 -13.50
C PHE A 81 5.42 -2.23 -13.99
N ILE A 82 5.44 -3.51 -14.39
CA ILE A 82 4.22 -4.23 -14.76
C ILE A 82 3.29 -4.38 -13.54
N ALA A 83 3.85 -4.72 -12.37
CA ALA A 83 3.10 -4.83 -11.13
C ALA A 83 2.45 -3.50 -10.72
N ASP A 84 3.13 -2.35 -10.90
CA ASP A 84 2.56 -1.01 -10.66
C ASP A 84 1.30 -0.76 -11.52
N SER A 85 1.35 -1.18 -12.79
CA SER A 85 0.21 -1.05 -13.72
C SER A 85 -0.97 -1.92 -13.29
N ILE A 86 -0.70 -3.14 -12.82
CA ILE A 86 -1.72 -4.07 -12.31
C ILE A 86 -2.37 -3.49 -11.04
N VAL A 87 -1.56 -3.10 -10.06
CA VAL A 87 -2.04 -2.50 -8.80
C VAL A 87 -2.89 -1.25 -9.08
N THR A 88 -2.44 -0.39 -9.99
CA THR A 88 -3.19 0.80 -10.40
C THR A 88 -4.57 0.44 -10.97
N SER A 89 -4.66 -0.60 -11.80
CA SER A 89 -5.93 -1.07 -12.37
C SER A 89 -6.87 -1.63 -11.28
N TYR A 90 -6.34 -2.46 -10.38
CA TYR A 90 -7.10 -3.06 -9.28
C TYR A 90 -7.67 -2.05 -8.28
N LEU A 91 -7.05 -0.88 -8.16
CA LEU A 91 -7.51 0.22 -7.29
C LEU A 91 -8.44 1.20 -8.03
N LYS A 92 -8.13 1.51 -9.30
CA LYS A 92 -8.86 2.51 -10.09
C LYS A 92 -10.26 2.05 -10.49
N THR A 93 -10.42 0.80 -10.93
CA THR A 93 -11.73 0.32 -11.41
C THR A 93 -12.81 0.28 -10.30
N PRO A 94 -12.54 -0.24 -9.09
CA PRO A 94 -13.50 -0.17 -7.98
C PRO A 94 -13.82 1.26 -7.57
N LEU A 95 -12.82 2.16 -7.57
CA LEU A 95 -13.00 3.57 -7.24
C LEU A 95 -13.93 4.27 -8.24
N GLN A 96 -13.75 4.03 -9.54
CA GLN A 96 -14.63 4.58 -10.58
C GLN A 96 -16.08 4.09 -10.42
N ARG A 97 -16.27 2.81 -10.10
CA ARG A 97 -17.60 2.24 -9.82
C ARG A 97 -18.24 2.86 -8.57
N LEU A 98 -17.44 3.11 -7.52
CA LEU A 98 -17.90 3.82 -6.32
C LEU A 98 -18.29 5.26 -6.65
N ALA A 99 -17.48 5.97 -7.45
CA ALA A 99 -17.73 7.36 -7.83
C ALA A 99 -19.05 7.50 -8.61
N LEU A 100 -19.32 6.62 -9.58
CA LEU A 100 -20.59 6.60 -10.32
C LEU A 100 -21.78 6.41 -9.38
N LYS A 101 -21.68 5.48 -8.42
CA LYS A 101 -22.76 5.23 -7.45
C LYS A 101 -22.98 6.38 -6.48
N ILE A 102 -21.93 7.12 -6.11
CA ILE A 102 -22.06 8.35 -5.32
C ILE A 102 -22.75 9.44 -6.15
N ASP A 103 -22.42 9.57 -7.43
CA ASP A 103 -22.97 10.57 -8.33
C ASP A 103 -24.46 10.35 -8.59
N ASP A 104 -24.87 9.11 -8.87
CA ASP A 104 -26.26 8.69 -9.09
C ASP A 104 -27.12 8.71 -7.81
N SER A 105 -26.51 8.93 -6.64
CA SER A 105 -27.23 8.85 -5.37
C SER A 105 -28.15 10.05 -5.14
N PRO A 106 -29.22 9.91 -4.34
CA PRO A 106 -30.09 11.00 -3.91
C PRO A 106 -29.47 11.91 -2.82
N MET A 107 -28.14 11.92 -2.67
CA MET A 107 -27.42 12.77 -1.71
C MET A 107 -27.39 14.23 -2.15
N LYS A 108 -27.11 15.14 -1.20
CA LYS A 108 -26.81 16.53 -1.55
C LYS A 108 -25.47 16.63 -2.29
N ASP A 109 -25.38 17.48 -3.29
CA ASP A 109 -24.18 17.62 -4.14
C ASP A 109 -22.91 17.94 -3.34
N LYS A 110 -23.03 18.77 -2.29
CA LYS A 110 -21.91 19.06 -1.38
C LYS A 110 -21.35 17.78 -0.73
N GLN A 111 -22.22 16.83 -0.37
CA GLN A 111 -21.80 15.56 0.24
C GLN A 111 -21.21 14.62 -0.80
N LYS A 112 -21.79 14.55 -2.01
CA LYS A 112 -21.25 13.77 -3.13
C LYS A 112 -19.83 14.22 -3.46
N SER A 113 -19.64 15.52 -3.69
CA SER A 113 -18.34 16.11 -3.99
C SER A 113 -17.32 15.84 -2.90
N GLU A 114 -17.70 15.97 -1.62
CA GLU A 114 -16.80 15.70 -0.51
C GLU A 114 -16.40 14.21 -0.41
N MET A 115 -17.34 13.28 -0.66
CA MET A 115 -17.09 11.84 -0.66
C MET A 115 -16.23 11.41 -1.85
N MET A 116 -16.50 11.93 -3.04
CA MET A 116 -15.69 11.70 -4.25
C MET A 116 -14.27 12.24 -4.05
N ARG A 117 -14.14 13.49 -3.58
CA ARG A 117 -12.82 14.10 -3.31
C ARG A 117 -12.02 13.27 -2.32
N LEU A 118 -12.65 12.87 -1.21
CA LEU A 118 -11.98 12.11 -0.16
C LEU A 118 -11.52 10.72 -0.65
N THR A 119 -12.32 10.03 -1.46
CA THR A 119 -11.95 8.73 -2.03
C THR A 119 -10.86 8.84 -3.10
N GLN A 120 -10.92 9.85 -3.98
CA GLN A 120 -9.89 10.12 -4.98
C GLN A 120 -8.54 10.48 -4.34
N GLU A 121 -8.52 11.44 -3.41
CA GLU A 121 -7.29 11.84 -2.73
C GLU A 121 -6.69 10.65 -1.93
N THR A 122 -7.53 9.82 -1.31
CA THR A 122 -7.05 8.61 -0.60
C THR A 122 -6.42 7.60 -1.55
N ASN A 123 -7.03 7.39 -2.71
CA ASN A 123 -6.50 6.48 -3.73
C ASN A 123 -5.17 6.96 -4.29
N GLU A 124 -5.03 8.25 -4.59
CA GLU A 124 -3.77 8.82 -5.06
C GLU A 124 -2.67 8.72 -4.00
N LEU A 125 -2.98 9.08 -2.75
CA LEU A 125 -2.03 8.98 -1.65
C LEU A 125 -1.56 7.53 -1.45
N PHE A 126 -2.47 6.56 -1.54
CA PHE A 126 -2.14 5.14 -1.41
C PHE A 126 -1.32 4.61 -2.60
N LYS A 127 -1.69 4.96 -3.83
CA LYS A 127 -0.95 4.60 -5.05
C LYS A 127 0.46 5.17 -5.05
N GLU A 128 0.61 6.46 -4.72
CA GLU A 128 1.92 7.09 -4.59
C GLU A 128 2.77 6.43 -3.51
N THR A 129 2.15 6.05 -2.40
CA THR A 129 2.84 5.36 -1.31
C THR A 129 3.40 4.03 -1.81
N LEU A 130 2.55 3.15 -2.36
CA LEU A 130 2.99 1.86 -2.90
C LEU A 130 4.06 2.01 -3.98
N LYS A 131 3.93 3.00 -4.86
CA LYS A 131 4.91 3.29 -5.91
C LYS A 131 6.25 3.73 -5.34
N LYS A 132 6.27 4.69 -4.40
CA LYS A 132 7.50 5.17 -3.74
C LYS A 132 8.20 4.05 -2.99
N PHE A 133 7.43 3.21 -2.30
CA PHE A 133 7.93 2.01 -1.63
C PHE A 133 8.57 1.01 -2.62
N GLY A 134 7.88 0.64 -3.69
CA GLY A 134 8.37 -0.36 -4.66
C GLY A 134 9.60 0.11 -5.42
N ILE A 135 9.64 1.39 -5.81
CA ILE A 135 10.75 1.98 -6.58
C ILE A 135 11.99 2.19 -5.70
N LEU A 136 11.85 2.46 -4.40
CA LEU A 136 13.01 2.79 -3.56
C LEU A 136 13.56 1.61 -2.76
N VAL A 137 12.71 0.70 -2.30
CA VAL A 137 13.16 -0.42 -1.46
C VAL A 137 13.91 -1.48 -2.28
N ILE A 138 13.48 -1.73 -3.51
CA ILE A 138 14.03 -2.81 -4.34
C ILE A 138 15.45 -2.47 -4.85
N PRO A 139 15.72 -1.27 -5.40
CA PRO A 139 17.08 -0.86 -5.74
C PRO A 139 17.98 -0.70 -4.52
N LEU A 140 17.46 -0.26 -3.37
CA LEU A 140 18.25 -0.16 -2.14
C LEU A 140 18.66 -1.53 -1.59
N ILE A 141 17.79 -2.54 -1.71
CA ILE A 141 18.15 -3.93 -1.34
C ILE A 141 19.18 -4.46 -2.32
N ILE A 142 18.98 -4.31 -3.63
CA ILE A 142 19.94 -4.71 -4.66
C ILE A 142 21.29 -4.01 -4.46
N TYR A 143 21.30 -2.70 -4.23
CA TYR A 143 22.51 -1.92 -3.94
C TYR A 143 23.19 -2.39 -2.65
N ASN A 144 22.44 -2.69 -1.57
CA ASN A 144 23.03 -3.22 -0.34
C ASN A 144 23.56 -4.65 -0.46
N VAL A 145 23.04 -5.46 -1.40
CA VAL A 145 23.60 -6.78 -1.75
C VAL A 145 24.93 -6.61 -2.47
N ILE A 146 25.03 -5.63 -3.36
CA ILE A 146 26.22 -5.35 -4.19
C ILE A 146 27.30 -4.62 -3.39
N ASP A 147 26.92 -3.60 -2.64
CA ASP A 147 27.76 -2.72 -1.85
C ASP A 147 27.64 -3.08 -0.36
N SER A 148 27.95 -4.34 -0.04
CA SER A 148 28.42 -4.66 1.30
C SER A 148 29.91 -4.34 1.32
N PRO A 149 30.36 -3.20 1.89
CA PRO A 149 31.77 -2.96 2.11
C PRO A 149 32.23 -4.03 3.10
N THR A 150 32.68 -5.14 2.54
CA THR A 150 33.22 -6.25 3.29
C THR A 150 34.65 -5.86 3.56
N THR A 151 34.88 -5.12 4.65
CA THR A 151 36.23 -4.71 5.02
C THR A 151 36.93 -5.91 5.62
N TYR A 152 37.78 -6.55 4.82
CA TYR A 152 38.63 -7.64 5.28
C TYR A 152 39.78 -7.03 6.08
N LYS A 153 39.85 -7.32 7.39
CA LYS A 153 41.03 -6.99 8.19
C LYS A 153 41.95 -8.19 8.16
N ILE A 154 43.14 -7.99 7.62
CA ILE A 154 44.22 -8.97 7.71
C ILE A 154 44.79 -8.86 9.13
N VAL A 155 44.64 -9.91 9.94
CA VAL A 155 45.25 -10.00 11.27
C VAL A 155 46.45 -10.95 11.15
N ASP A 156 47.63 -10.42 11.43
CA ASP A 156 48.87 -11.22 11.47
C ASP A 156 48.88 -12.02 12.78
N ILE A 157 48.85 -13.36 12.66
CA ILE A 157 49.01 -14.23 13.82
C ILE A 157 50.49 -14.62 13.86
N ASN A 158 51.26 -13.82 14.60
CA ASN A 158 52.69 -14.03 14.74
C ASN A 158 52.94 -15.18 15.72
N ASN A 159 52.87 -16.42 15.23
CA ASN A 159 53.38 -17.60 15.93
C ASN A 159 54.59 -18.13 15.16
N ASN A 160 55.74 -17.95 15.81
CA ASN A 160 57.15 -18.05 15.42
C ASN A 160 57.66 -18.96 14.29
N GLU A 161 56.89 -19.76 13.55
CA GLU A 161 57.47 -20.58 12.46
C GLU A 161 56.62 -20.69 11.18
N SER A 162 55.48 -20.00 11.10
CA SER A 162 54.78 -19.86 9.81
C SER A 162 53.88 -18.63 9.79
N LYS A 163 54.16 -17.68 8.89
CA LYS A 163 53.28 -16.52 8.64
C LYS A 163 51.94 -17.02 8.10
N LYS A 164 50.95 -17.16 8.98
CA LYS A 164 49.55 -17.44 8.60
C LYS A 164 48.74 -16.16 8.71
N TRP A 165 48.29 -15.66 7.57
CA TRP A 165 47.34 -14.56 7.49
C TRP A 165 45.93 -15.06 7.82
N LYS A 166 45.29 -14.52 8.86
CA LYS A 166 43.88 -14.76 9.13
C LYS A 166 43.09 -13.54 8.65
N ILE A 167 42.23 -13.75 7.65
CA ILE A 167 41.34 -12.72 7.14
C ILE A 167 40.10 -12.71 8.04
N GLU A 168 39.93 -11.68 8.86
CA GLU A 168 38.73 -11.49 9.66
C GLU A 168 37.79 -10.50 8.97
N LYS A 169 36.54 -10.93 8.76
CA LYS A 169 35.47 -10.13 8.15
C LYS A 169 34.96 -9.13 9.19
N ILE A 170 35.26 -7.85 9.03
CA ILE A 170 34.68 -6.80 9.87
C ILE A 170 33.41 -6.32 9.18
N GLU A 171 32.26 -6.63 9.75
CA GLU A 171 31.01 -6.00 9.34
C GLU A 171 31.09 -4.50 9.69
N GLY A 172 31.28 -3.66 8.68
CA GLY A 172 31.20 -2.22 8.85
C GLY A 172 29.83 -1.85 9.45
N GLN A 173 29.83 -1.03 10.52
CA GLN A 173 28.62 -0.50 11.12
C GLN A 173 27.84 0.35 10.09
N LYS A 174 26.98 -0.29 9.29
CA LYS A 174 25.93 0.42 8.54
C LYS A 174 24.99 1.03 9.57
N ARG A 175 25.03 2.36 9.74
CA ARG A 175 24.00 3.09 10.50
C ARG A 175 22.64 2.62 10.02
N SER A 176 21.79 2.17 10.94
CA SER A 176 20.47 1.61 10.62
C SER A 176 19.46 2.70 10.25
N GLU A 177 19.74 3.48 9.21
CA GLU A 177 18.77 4.41 8.61
C GLU A 177 17.54 3.67 8.05
N TRP A 178 17.66 2.35 7.90
CA TRP A 178 16.60 1.42 7.58
C TRP A 178 15.32 1.62 8.39
N LEU A 179 15.44 1.83 9.72
CA LEU A 179 14.26 1.94 10.59
C LEU A 179 13.51 3.26 10.34
N LEU A 180 14.25 4.35 10.15
CA LEU A 180 13.70 5.66 9.77
C LEU A 180 13.04 5.61 8.39
N PHE A 181 13.63 4.87 7.45
CA PHE A 181 13.04 4.65 6.13
C PHE A 181 11.64 4.05 6.25
N TYR A 182 11.49 2.93 6.98
CA TYR A 182 10.17 2.29 7.19
C TYR A 182 9.14 3.19 7.87
N ILE A 183 9.57 4.01 8.83
CA ILE A 183 8.68 4.93 9.54
C ILE A 183 8.13 6.01 8.59
N CYS A 184 8.98 6.63 7.77
CA CYS A 184 8.57 7.66 6.79
C CYS A 184 7.49 7.16 5.82
N TYR A 185 7.50 5.86 5.59
CA TYR A 185 6.66 5.13 4.68
C TYR A 185 5.36 4.61 5.31
N LEU A 186 5.38 4.33 6.62
CA LEU A 186 4.18 3.99 7.38
C LEU A 186 3.23 5.19 7.51
N ILE A 187 3.78 6.41 7.59
CA ILE A 187 3.02 7.65 7.80
C ILE A 187 1.93 7.85 6.71
N PRO A 188 2.22 7.79 5.40
CA PRO A 188 1.19 7.86 4.37
C PRO A 188 0.12 6.75 4.46
N VAL A 189 0.49 5.53 4.84
CA VAL A 189 -0.48 4.42 5.04
C VAL A 189 -1.44 4.73 6.20
N LEU A 190 -0.92 5.31 7.28
CA LEU A 190 -1.73 5.76 8.40
C LEU A 190 -2.67 6.90 7.99
N PHE A 191 -2.20 7.86 7.20
CA PHE A 191 -3.06 8.93 6.66
C PHE A 191 -4.16 8.40 5.72
N ALA A 192 -3.84 7.45 4.84
CA ALA A 192 -4.83 6.80 3.98
C ALA A 192 -5.89 6.04 4.80
N THR A 193 -5.44 5.30 5.82
CA THR A 193 -6.32 4.57 6.74
C THR A 193 -7.22 5.52 7.54
N TRP A 194 -6.67 6.64 8.02
CA TRP A 194 -7.44 7.65 8.71
C TRP A 194 -8.53 8.26 7.81
N ARG A 195 -8.24 8.51 6.52
CA ARG A 195 -9.23 8.97 5.55
C ARG A 195 -10.32 7.94 5.29
N VAL A 196 -9.99 6.65 5.19
CA VAL A 196 -10.98 5.55 5.13
C VAL A 196 -11.94 5.61 6.33
N VAL A 197 -11.41 5.84 7.54
CA VAL A 197 -12.23 6.00 8.74
C VAL A 197 -13.15 7.23 8.64
N GLN A 198 -12.66 8.37 8.14
CA GLN A 198 -13.51 9.55 7.91
C GLN A 198 -14.66 9.26 6.93
N PHE A 199 -14.41 8.46 5.88
CA PHE A 199 -15.45 8.05 4.94
C PHE A 199 -16.52 7.19 5.62
N ILE A 200 -16.10 6.22 6.45
CA ILE A 200 -17.02 5.38 7.24
C ILE A 200 -17.86 6.24 8.19
N GLN A 201 -17.24 7.20 8.88
CA GLN A 201 -17.96 8.11 9.77
C GLN A 201 -19.00 8.94 9.02
N LYS A 202 -18.68 9.42 7.80
CA LYS A 202 -19.63 10.13 6.93
C LYS A 202 -20.78 9.22 6.49
N LEU A 203 -20.50 8.01 6.01
CA LEU A 203 -21.53 7.03 5.67
C LEU A 203 -22.47 6.76 6.85
N ASN A 204 -21.92 6.49 8.02
CA ASN A 204 -22.71 6.21 9.22
C ASN A 204 -23.57 7.40 9.66
N LYS A 205 -23.08 8.64 9.49
CA LYS A 205 -23.87 9.85 9.75
C LYS A 205 -25.08 9.95 8.82
N ILE A 206 -24.91 9.62 7.54
CA ILE A 206 -26.01 9.70 6.58
C ILE A 206 -27.01 8.56 6.79
N GLU A 207 -26.52 7.35 7.03
CA GLU A 207 -27.36 6.19 7.37
C GLU A 207 -28.25 6.48 8.61
N LYS A 208 -27.66 7.04 9.68
CA LYS A 208 -28.43 7.46 10.86
C LYS A 208 -29.49 8.50 10.54
N LYS A 209 -29.19 9.44 9.64
CA LYS A 209 -30.16 10.47 9.23
C LYS A 209 -31.35 9.86 8.50
N ILE A 210 -31.10 8.94 7.57
CA ILE A 210 -32.14 8.22 6.82
C ILE A 210 -32.99 7.35 7.76
N LEU A 211 -32.36 6.63 8.70
CA LEU A 211 -33.07 5.83 9.70
C LEU A 211 -33.95 6.68 10.61
N ASN A 212 -33.49 7.87 11.02
CA ASN A 212 -34.28 8.79 11.84
C ASN A 212 -35.46 9.38 11.06
N GLU A 213 -35.29 9.69 9.77
CA GLU A 213 -36.37 10.14 8.89
C GLU A 213 -37.42 9.02 8.69
N GLN A 214 -37.00 7.76 8.52
CA GLN A 214 -37.92 6.61 8.47
C GLN A 214 -38.69 6.40 9.78
N LYS A 215 -38.01 6.48 10.95
CA LYS A 215 -38.66 6.30 12.26
C LYS A 215 -39.70 7.38 12.53
N LYS A 216 -39.42 8.64 12.19
CA LYS A 216 -40.38 9.75 12.33
C LYS A 216 -41.61 9.56 11.46
N HIS A 217 -41.46 9.00 10.27
CA HIS A 217 -42.58 8.72 9.37
C HIS A 217 -43.42 7.53 9.83
N LEU A 218 -42.83 6.55 10.52
CA LEU A 218 -43.57 5.40 11.08
C LEU A 218 -44.27 5.71 12.41
N SER A 219 -43.89 6.81 13.09
CA SER A 219 -44.48 7.23 14.37
C SER A 219 -45.58 8.29 14.25
N ASN A 220 -45.75 8.88 13.06
CA ASN A 220 -46.82 9.82 12.73
C ASN A 220 -47.92 9.07 11.97
#